data_AF-A0A126ZAQ7-F1
#
_entry.id   AF-A0A126ZAQ7-F1
#
_cell.length_a   1.000
_cell.length_b   1.000
_cell.length_c   1.000
_cell.angle_alpha   90.00
_cell.angle_beta   90.00
_cell.angle_gamma   90.00
#
_symmetry.space_group_name_H-M   'P 1'
#
loop_
_entity.id
_entity.type
_entity.pdbx_description
1 polymer ?
#
loop_
_entity_poly.entity_id
_entity_poly.type
_entity_poly.pdbx_seq_one_letter_code
_entity_poly.pdbx_strand_id
1 'polypeptide(L)'
;MLTVAKLDTPAVEWLVSDADHRVSRVTEVAAFVQERLPHVPFDSNHLMTGMTCSHMGAAGDLVSLALGCQLARDHGQRVIVALLTDPFARAALLVDRPLPPSNAAA
;
A
#
# COMPACT_ATOMS: atom_id res chain seq x y z
N MET A 1 -10.22 -10.22 6.01
CA MET A 1 -10.34 -9.93 4.58
C MET A 1 -10.40 -8.43 4.43
N LEU A 2 -9.43 -7.82 3.73
CA LEU A 2 -9.51 -6.40 3.38
C LEU A 2 -10.73 -6.14 2.50
N THR A 3 -11.51 -5.13 2.84
CA THR A 3 -12.65 -4.65 2.03
C THR A 3 -12.40 -3.22 1.59
N VAL A 4 -12.55 -2.96 0.28
CA VAL A 4 -12.43 -1.63 -0.30
C VAL A 4 -13.71 -0.84 -0.08
N ALA A 5 -13.63 0.29 0.64
CA ALA A 5 -14.66 1.30 0.62
C ALA A 5 -14.40 2.26 -0.55
N LYS A 6 -15.31 2.32 -1.54
CA LYS A 6 -15.34 3.29 -2.67
C LYS A 6 -13.97 3.85 -3.12
N LEU A 7 -13.00 2.98 -3.42
CA LEU A 7 -11.81 3.42 -4.15
C LEU A 7 -12.10 3.39 -5.65
N ASP A 8 -11.65 4.43 -6.34
CA ASP A 8 -11.43 4.41 -7.77
C ASP A 8 -10.14 3.60 -8.05
N THR A 9 -10.28 2.26 -8.00
CA THR A 9 -9.18 1.30 -8.14
C THR A 9 -8.42 1.31 -9.47
N PRO A 10 -9.00 1.71 -10.63
CA PRO A 10 -8.26 1.78 -11.90
C PRO A 10 -7.06 2.73 -11.88
N ALA A 11 -7.03 3.71 -10.97
CA ALA A 11 -5.96 4.68 -10.88
C ALA A 11 -4.81 4.27 -9.94
N VAL A 12 -4.92 3.12 -9.27
CA VAL A 12 -3.86 2.60 -8.39
C VAL A 12 -2.86 1.80 -9.22
N GLU A 13 -1.58 2.09 -9.05
CA GLU A 13 -0.50 1.41 -9.79
C GLU A 13 0.50 0.67 -8.89
N TRP A 14 0.47 0.92 -7.58
CA TRP A 14 1.36 0.28 -6.62
C TRP A 14 0.63 -0.18 -5.37
N LEU A 15 1.19 -1.22 -4.76
CA LEU A 15 0.81 -1.73 -3.46
C LEU A 15 2.03 -1.79 -2.54
N VAL A 16 1.90 -1.23 -1.35
CA VAL A 16 2.79 -1.49 -0.22
C VAL A 16 2.01 -2.28 0.80
N SER A 17 2.63 -3.32 1.37
CA SER A 17 2.06 -4.03 2.51
C SER A 17 3.10 -4.23 3.61
N ASP A 18 2.65 -4.38 4.84
CA ASP A 18 3.46 -4.83 5.98
C ASP A 18 3.53 -6.36 6.10
N ALA A 19 2.97 -7.10 5.14
CA ALA A 19 3.00 -8.55 5.14
C ALA A 19 4.43 -9.08 5.29
N ASP A 20 4.58 -10.09 6.15
CA ASP A 20 5.83 -10.75 6.50
C ASP A 20 5.87 -12.17 5.93
N HIS A 21 6.80 -12.99 6.42
CA HIS A 21 7.00 -14.39 6.00
C HIS A 21 5.80 -15.31 6.29
N ARG A 22 4.76 -14.85 7.00
CA ARG A 22 3.58 -15.68 7.30
C ARG A 22 2.74 -15.82 6.04
N VAL A 23 2.69 -17.03 5.49
CA VAL A 23 1.94 -17.38 4.27
C VAL A 23 0.52 -16.80 4.26
N SER A 24 -0.19 -16.87 5.39
CA SER A 24 -1.55 -16.31 5.52
C SER A 24 -1.67 -14.80 5.20
N ARG A 25 -0.63 -14.01 5.45
CA ARG A 25 -0.58 -12.58 5.15
C ARG A 25 -0.32 -12.37 3.67
N VAL A 26 0.68 -13.07 3.13
CA VAL A 26 1.05 -13.01 1.71
C VAL A 26 -0.12 -13.41 0.82
N THR A 27 -0.83 -14.50 1.15
CA THR A 27 -1.98 -14.96 0.36
C THR A 27 -3.19 -14.02 0.50
N GLU A 28 -3.41 -13.40 1.65
CA GLU A 28 -4.45 -12.38 1.82
C GLU A 28 -4.19 -11.16 0.92
N VAL A 29 -2.92 -10.73 0.80
CA VAL A 29 -2.54 -9.64 -0.11
C VAL A 29 -2.69 -10.05 -1.58
N ALA A 30 -2.20 -11.24 -1.94
CA ALA A 30 -2.28 -11.72 -3.32
C ALA A 30 -3.74 -11.86 -3.79
N ALA A 31 -4.61 -12.42 -2.94
CA ALA A 31 -6.04 -12.52 -3.23
C ALA A 31 -6.68 -11.12 -3.40
N PHE A 32 -6.33 -10.17 -2.53
CA PHE A 32 -6.79 -8.79 -2.66
C PHE A 32 -6.38 -8.15 -3.99
N VAL A 33 -5.12 -8.31 -4.41
CA VAL A 33 -4.64 -7.77 -5.70
C VAL A 33 -5.37 -8.41 -6.86
N GLN A 34 -5.49 -9.74 -6.88
CA GLN A 34 -6.19 -10.44 -7.96
C GLN A 34 -7.66 -10.02 -8.07
N GLU A 35 -8.36 -9.84 -6.94
CA GLU A 35 -9.78 -9.49 -6.93
C GLU A 35 -10.05 -8.01 -7.21
N ARG A 36 -9.18 -7.10 -6.77
CA ARG A 36 -9.48 -5.65 -6.72
C ARG A 36 -8.55 -4.78 -7.55
N LEU A 37 -7.36 -5.28 -7.87
CA LEU A 37 -6.32 -4.57 -8.61
C LEU A 37 -5.70 -5.48 -9.69
N PRO A 38 -6.50 -6.18 -10.53
CA PRO A 38 -5.97 -7.16 -11.47
C PRO A 38 -5.02 -6.55 -12.52
N HIS A 39 -5.04 -5.23 -12.70
CA HIS A 39 -4.15 -4.49 -13.59
C HIS A 39 -2.79 -4.15 -12.95
N VAL A 40 -2.64 -4.26 -11.63
CA VAL A 40 -1.37 -4.00 -10.93
C VAL A 40 -0.49 -5.26 -11.03
N PRO A 41 0.69 -5.20 -11.67
CA PRO A 41 1.57 -6.36 -11.75
C PRO A 41 2.12 -6.69 -10.36
N PHE A 42 1.64 -7.79 -9.77
CA PHE A 42 1.98 -8.14 -8.39
C PHE A 42 3.49 -8.30 -8.17
N ASP A 43 4.20 -8.90 -9.12
CA ASP A 43 5.63 -9.20 -8.94
C ASP A 43 6.54 -7.96 -9.00
N SER A 44 6.12 -6.88 -9.68
CA SER A 44 6.95 -5.68 -9.86
C SER A 44 6.45 -4.45 -9.11
N ASN A 45 5.14 -4.39 -8.81
CA ASN A 45 4.50 -3.21 -8.24
C ASN A 45 3.92 -3.48 -6.83
N HIS A 46 4.48 -4.48 -6.15
CA HIS A 46 4.19 -4.80 -4.76
C HIS A 46 5.46 -4.79 -3.91
N LEU A 47 5.47 -4.01 -2.83
CA LEU A 47 6.53 -4.02 -1.84
C LEU A 47 6.02 -4.52 -0.48
N MET A 48 6.77 -5.43 0.13
CA MET A 48 6.46 -6.05 1.41
C MET A 48 7.45 -5.60 2.49
N THR A 49 7.10 -4.55 3.22
CA THR A 49 7.98 -3.98 4.25
C THR A 49 8.32 -4.96 5.38
N GLY A 50 7.40 -5.87 5.73
CA GLY A 50 7.66 -6.94 6.71
C GLY A 50 8.68 -7.98 6.24
N MET A 51 8.84 -8.15 4.92
CA MET A 51 9.86 -9.02 4.32
C MET A 51 11.21 -8.30 4.17
N THR A 52 11.22 -7.02 3.83
CA THR A 52 12.45 -6.27 3.55
C THR A 52 13.11 -5.69 4.79
N CYS A 53 12.32 -5.19 5.75
CA CYS A 53 12.80 -4.44 6.90
C CYS A 53 12.77 -5.24 8.21
N SER A 54 12.37 -6.52 8.16
CA SER A 54 12.15 -7.36 9.35
C SER A 54 11.19 -6.71 10.35
N HIS A 55 11.33 -7.01 11.64
CA HIS A 55 10.44 -6.48 12.67
C HIS A 55 10.78 -5.02 13.03
N MET A 56 9.84 -4.11 12.79
CA MET A 56 9.99 -2.68 13.04
C MET A 56 9.24 -2.19 14.30
N GLY A 57 8.65 -3.11 15.07
CA GLY A 57 7.87 -2.78 16.27
C GLY A 57 6.74 -1.77 15.99
N ALA A 58 6.55 -0.82 16.91
CA ALA A 58 5.50 0.20 16.81
C ALA A 58 5.65 1.16 15.61
N ALA A 59 6.81 1.19 14.95
CA ALA A 59 7.05 2.04 13.79
C ALA A 59 6.64 1.36 12.47
N GLY A 60 6.30 0.07 12.46
CA GLY A 60 6.06 -0.70 11.23
C GLY A 60 5.03 -0.06 10.32
N ASP A 61 3.87 0.31 10.88
CA ASP A 61 2.78 0.95 10.13
C ASP A 61 3.20 2.27 9.50
N LEU A 62 3.97 3.08 10.24
CA LEU A 62 4.49 4.36 9.76
C LEU A 62 5.54 4.17 8.66
N VAL A 63 6.34 3.11 8.71
CA VAL A 63 7.30 2.80 7.66
C VAL A 63 6.58 2.39 6.37
N SER A 64 5.57 1.53 6.45
CA SER A 64 4.77 1.16 5.27
C SER A 64 4.06 2.38 4.67
N LEU A 65 3.53 3.29 5.51
CA LEU A 65 2.92 4.53 5.05
C LEU A 65 3.93 5.47 4.41
N ALA A 66 5.09 5.67 5.05
CA ALA A 66 6.15 6.53 4.53
C ALA A 66 6.66 6.04 3.18
N LEU A 67 6.81 4.73 3.00
CA LEU A 67 7.19 4.13 1.73
C LEU A 67 6.10 4.34 0.66
N GLY A 68 4.82 4.18 1.01
CA GLY A 68 3.72 4.49 0.11
C GLY A 68 3.71 5.94 -0.35
N CYS A 69 3.93 6.88 0.58
CA CYS A 69 4.09 8.31 0.29
C CYS A 69 5.31 8.59 -0.60
N GLN A 70 6.42 7.90 -0.37
CA GLN A 70 7.61 8.04 -1.20
C GLN A 70 7.34 7.56 -2.63
N LEU A 71 6.78 6.36 -2.82
CA LEU A 71 6.43 5.85 -4.14
C LEU A 71 5.42 6.75 -4.88
N ALA A 72 4.39 7.23 -4.18
CA ALA A 72 3.42 8.13 -4.77
C ALA A 72 4.06 9.42 -5.28
N ARG A 73 5.05 9.94 -4.53
CA ARG A 73 5.83 11.12 -4.92
C ARG A 73 6.77 10.85 -6.09
N ASP A 74 7.54 9.78 -6.01
CA ASP A 74 8.60 9.47 -6.97
C ASP A 74 8.02 9.08 -8.34
N HIS A 75 6.86 8.42 -8.36
CA HIS A 75 6.21 7.95 -9.58
C HIS A 75 5.00 8.79 -10.03
N GLY A 76 4.49 9.70 -9.20
CA GLY A 76 3.28 10.48 -9.51
C GLY A 76 2.00 9.64 -9.61
N GLN A 77 2.00 8.46 -8.97
CA GLN A 77 0.97 7.45 -9.05
C GLN A 77 0.24 7.27 -7.72
N ARG A 78 -0.96 6.68 -7.74
CA ARG A 78 -1.65 6.31 -6.50
C ARG A 78 -1.14 4.97 -5.99
N VAL A 79 -0.99 4.89 -4.67
CA VAL A 79 -0.45 3.73 -3.97
C VAL A 79 -1.43 3.29 -2.90
N ILE A 80 -1.72 1.99 -2.83
CA ILE A 80 -2.40 1.43 -1.67
C ILE A 80 -1.35 1.00 -0.65
N VAL A 81 -1.58 1.33 0.62
CA VAL A 81 -0.82 0.81 1.76
C VAL A 81 -1.74 -0.11 2.56
N ALA A 82 -1.38 -1.40 2.67
CA ALA A 82 -2.13 -2.40 3.41
C ALA A 82 -1.39 -2.81 4.70
N LEU A 83 -2.05 -2.62 5.84
CA LEU A 83 -1.56 -2.97 7.17
C LEU A 83 -2.32 -4.20 7.67
N LEU A 84 -1.59 -5.30 7.87
CA LEU A 84 -2.09 -6.66 8.02
C LEU A 84 -1.43 -7.41 9.18
N THR A 85 -0.31 -6.92 9.71
CA THR A 85 0.47 -7.58 10.75
C THR A 85 -0.34 -7.75 12.03
N ASP A 86 -0.97 -6.66 12.49
CA ASP A 86 -1.88 -6.70 13.63
C ASP A 86 -3.27 -7.23 13.19
N PRO A 87 -3.74 -8.38 13.73
CA PRO A 87 -5.04 -8.91 13.37
C PRO A 87 -6.23 -8.05 13.84
N PHE A 88 -6.06 -7.21 14.86
CA PHE A 88 -7.11 -6.36 15.44
C PHE A 88 -7.09 -4.92 14.90
N ALA A 89 -5.96 -4.47 14.35
CA ALA A 89 -5.76 -3.11 13.85
C ALA A 89 -5.45 -3.06 12.34
N ARG A 90 -6.07 -3.95 11.55
CA ARG A 90 -5.87 -3.96 10.09
C ARG A 90 -6.44 -2.71 9.44
N ALA A 91 -5.70 -2.18 8.47
CA ALA A 91 -6.11 -1.00 7.73
C ALA A 91 -5.66 -1.07 6.25
N ALA A 92 -6.35 -0.30 5.42
CA ALA A 92 -5.86 0.05 4.09
C ALA A 92 -5.99 1.56 3.90
N LEU A 93 -4.94 2.16 3.34
CA LEU A 93 -4.88 3.58 3.03
C LEU A 93 -4.65 3.76 1.53
N LEU A 94 -5.32 4.76 0.95
CA LEU A 94 -4.99 5.25 -0.37
C LEU A 94 -4.09 6.47 -0.22
N VAL A 95 -2.87 6.38 -0.72
CA VAL A 95 -1.98 7.51 -0.88
C VAL A 95 -2.18 8.07 -2.29
N ASP A 96 -2.73 9.27 -2.38
CA ASP A 96 -2.90 9.94 -3.67
C ASP A 96 -1.57 10.55 -4.13
N ARG A 97 -1.47 10.82 -5.44
CA ARG A 97 -0.34 11.54 -6.03
C ARG A 97 -0.22 12.94 -5.42
N PRO A 98 1.00 13.51 -5.35
CA PRO A 98 1.17 14.88 -4.85
C PRO A 98 0.29 15.86 -5.61
N LEU A 99 -0.36 16.76 -4.88
CA LEU A 99 -1.04 17.88 -5.51
C LEU A 99 0.01 18.75 -6.21
N PRO A 100 -0.20 19.18 -7.47
CA PRO A 100 0.66 20.20 -8.06
C PRO A 100 0.72 21.43 -7.15
N PRO A 101 1.87 22.12 -7.07
CA PRO A 101 1.99 23.32 -6.25
C PRO A 101 0.90 24.31 -6.66
N SER A 102 0.06 24.68 -5.71
CA SER A 102 -0.98 25.68 -5.95
C SER A 102 -0.30 27.03 -6.16
N ASN A 103 -0.45 27.60 -7.35
CA ASN A 103 -0.07 28.99 -7.63
C ASN A 103 -1.10 29.93 -6.97
N ALA A 104 -1.23 29.88 -5.65
CA ALA A 104 -2.03 30.83 -4.88
C ALA A 104 -1.22 32.12 -4.66
N ALA A 105 -0.91 32.80 -5.77
CA ALA A 105 -0.36 34.15 -5.82
C ALA A 105 -0.63 34.73 -7.21
N ALA A 106 -1.85 35.22 -7.43
CA ALA A 106 -2.22 36.14 -8.50
C ALA A 106 -3.35 37.04 -8.01
#